data_AF-U2FKI8-F1
#
_entry.id   AF-U2FKI8-F1
#
_cell.length_a   1.000
_cell.length_b   1.000
_cell.length_c   1.000
_cell.angle_alpha   90.00
_cell.angle_beta   90.00
_cell.angle_gamma   90.00
#
_symmetry.space_group_name_H-M   'P 1'
#
loop_
_entity.id
_entity.type
_entity.pdbx_description
1 polymer ?
#
loop_
_entity_poly.entity_id
_entity_poly.type
_entity_poly.pdbx_seq_one_letter_code
_entity_poly.pdbx_strand_id
1 'polypeptide(L)' 'MIAETNGIDTVYYTYDTDGKLISITMNDVEYFYVTNILGDITHLLDSSGNEVVSYEYDAWGS' A
#
# COMPACT_ATOMS: atom_id res chain seq x y z
N MET A 1 -12.36 -5.86 -7.81
CA MET A 1 -10.90 -5.83 -7.98
C MET A 1 -10.58 -4.91 -9.15
N ILE A 2 -9.74 -3.92 -8.93
CA ILE A 2 -9.16 -3.10 -10.00
C ILE A 2 -7.73 -3.63 -10.17
N ALA A 3 -7.30 -3.82 -11.41
CA ALA A 3 -5.95 -4.26 -11.73
C ALA A 3 -5.31 -3.29 -12.71
N GLU A 4 -4.06 -2.91 -12.45
CA GLU A 4 -3.22 -2.15 -13.36
C GLU A 4 -2.09 -3.06 -13.87
N THR A 5 -1.73 -2.92 -15.14
CA THR A 5 -0.56 -3.61 -15.69
C THR A 5 0.27 -2.67 -16.55
N ASN A 6 1.59 -2.79 -16.44
CA ASN A 6 2.56 -2.11 -17.31
C ASN A 6 3.12 -3.05 -18.40
N GLY A 7 2.57 -4.26 -18.55
CA GLY A 7 3.04 -5.31 -19.45
C GLY A 7 4.12 -6.23 -18.86
N ILE A 8 4.65 -5.91 -17.68
CA ILE A 8 5.61 -6.72 -16.92
C ILE A 8 4.99 -7.09 -15.56
N ASP A 9 4.55 -6.08 -14.83
CA ASP A 9 3.93 -6.20 -13.53
C ASP A 9 2.40 -6.14 -13.64
N THR A 10 1.73 -6.89 -12.77
CA THR A 10 0.31 -6.73 -12.51
C THR A 10 0.11 -6.36 -11.05
N VAL A 11 -0.61 -5.28 -10.81
CA VAL A 11 -0.94 -4.77 -9.49
C VAL A 11 -2.44 -4.90 -9.27
N TYR A 12 -2.85 -5.60 -8.22
CA TYR A 12 -4.23 -5.66 -7.75
C TYR A 12 -4.40 -4.77 -6.53
N TYR A 13 -5.49 -4.02 -6.50
CA TYR A 13 -5.83 -3.14 -5.38
C TYR A 13 -6.92 -3.76 -4.51
N THR A 14 -6.68 -3.82 -3.20
CA THR A 14 -7.63 -4.32 -2.21
C THR A 14 -8.14 -3.17 -1.36
N TYR A 15 -9.47 -3.06 -1.29
CA TYR A 15 -10.16 -2.03 -0.53
C TYR A 15 -10.98 -2.68 0.59
N ASP A 16 -11.12 -1.99 1.72
CA ASP A 16 -12.06 -2.38 2.77
C ASP A 16 -13.52 -2.05 2.39
N THR A 17 -14.44 -2.31 3.32
CA THR A 17 -15.89 -2.08 3.11
C THR A 17 -16.27 -0.62 2.96
N ASP A 18 -15.44 0.29 3.45
CA ASP A 18 -15.64 1.74 3.36
C ASP A 18 -14.95 2.34 2.11
N GLY A 19 -14.26 1.50 1.33
CA GLY A 19 -13.55 1.90 0.11
C GLY A 19 -12.16 2.48 0.38
N LYS A 20 -11.59 2.29 1.58
CA LYS A 20 -10.20 2.65 1.86
C LYS A 20 -9.27 1.61 1.24
N LEU A 21 -8.23 2.07 0.53
CA LEU A 21 -7.18 1.19 0.01
C LEU A 21 -6.33 0.66 1.18
N ILE A 22 -6.25 -0.66 1.33
CA ILE A 22 -5.58 -1.31 2.48
C ILE A 22 -4.37 -2.16 2.10
N SER A 23 -4.33 -2.70 0.88
CA SER A 23 -3.18 -3.43 0.37
C SER A 23 -3.10 -3.40 -1.15
N ILE A 24 -1.92 -3.73 -1.66
CA ILE A 24 -1.72 -4.08 -3.07
C ILE A 24 -1.12 -5.49 -3.17
N THR A 25 -1.49 -6.22 -4.21
CA THR A 25 -0.81 -7.45 -4.62
C THR A 25 -0.10 -7.21 -5.93
N MET A 26 1.23 -7.26 -5.91
CA MET A 26 2.09 -7.12 -7.08
C MET A 26 2.78 -8.45 -7.36
N ASN A 27 2.52 -9.05 -8.52
CA ASN A 27 3.12 -10.33 -8.94
C ASN A 27 3.07 -11.41 -7.84
N ASP A 28 1.87 -11.63 -7.28
CA ASP A 28 1.58 -12.59 -6.20
C ASP A 28 2.18 -12.26 -4.82
N VAL A 29 2.80 -11.09 -4.65
CA VAL A 29 3.28 -10.60 -3.35
C VAL A 29 2.38 -9.49 -2.84
N GLU A 30 1.83 -9.65 -1.64
CA GLU A 30 0.96 -8.65 -1.01
C GLU A 30 1.73 -7.75 -0.04
N TYR A 31 1.40 -6.45 -0.11
CA TYR A 31 1.95 -5.40 0.73
C TYR A 31 0.83 -4.59 1.36
N PHE A 32 0.95 -4.31 2.67
CA PHE A 32 -0.09 -3.66 3.46
C PHE A 32 0.28 -2.21 3.76
N TYR A 33 -0.68 -1.29 3.57
CA TYR A 33 -0.50 0.10 3.90
C TYR A 33 -0.66 0.34 5.41
N VAL A 34 0.32 1.02 6.02
CA VAL A 34 0.22 1.55 7.38
C VAL A 34 0.00 3.05 7.29
N THR A 35 -1.02 3.57 7.99
CA THR A 35 -1.35 5.00 7.95
C THR A 35 -1.20 5.68 9.32
N ASN A 36 -0.81 6.95 9.32
CA ASN A 36 -0.89 7.81 10.50
C ASN A 36 -2.37 8.17 10.83
N ILE A 37 -2.59 8.97 11.87
CA ILE A 37 -3.95 9.38 12.30
C ILE A 37 -4.67 10.31 11.30
N LEU A 38 -3.93 10.95 10.40
CA LEU A 38 -4.45 11.81 9.33
C LEU A 38 -4.79 11.01 8.06
N GLY A 39 -4.36 9.75 7.99
CA GLY A 39 -4.61 8.85 6.86
C GLY A 39 -3.44 8.76 5.87
N ASP A 40 -2.33 9.44 6.11
CA ASP A 40 -1.16 9.36 5.23
C ASP A 40 -0.45 8.02 5.40
N ILE A 41 0.00 7.42 4.29
CA ILE A 41 0.70 6.14 4.26
C ILE A 41 2.14 6.34 4.74
N THR A 42 2.51 5.80 5.89
CA THR A 42 3.88 5.93 6.44
C THR A 42 4.75 4.71 6.18
N HIS A 43 4.17 3.52 6.03
CA HIS A 43 4.94 2.29 5.78
C HIS A 43 4.20 1.32 4.86
N LEU A 44 4.99 0.44 4.24
CA LEU A 44 4.50 -0.82 3.66
C LEU A 44 5.04 -1.99 4.47
N LEU A 45 4.15 -2.92 4.82
CA LEU A 45 4.52 -4.19 5.45
C LEU A 45 4.40 -5.35 4.47
N ASP A 46 5.30 -6.32 4.56
CA ASP A 46 5.12 -7.63 3.94
C ASP A 46 4.09 -8.49 4.69
N SER A 47 3.78 -9.66 4.14
CA SER A 47 2.86 -10.64 4.77
C SER A 47 3.32 -11.18 6.13
N SER A 48 4.59 -11.02 6.49
CA SER A 48 5.14 -11.39 7.80
C SER A 48 5.13 -10.21 8.79
N GLY A 49 4.65 -9.04 8.38
CA GLY A 49 4.62 -7.83 9.18
C GLY A 49 5.96 -7.08 9.24
N ASN A 50 6.93 -7.42 8.38
CA ASN A 50 8.18 -6.67 8.29
C ASN A 50 7.97 -5.42 7.45
N GLU A 51 8.55 -4.31 7.90
CA GLU A 51 8.62 -3.09 7.11
C GLU A 51 9.53 -3.29 5.90
N VAL A 52 9.00 -3.01 4.71
CA VAL A 52 9.75 -3.07 3.44
C VAL A 52 9.94 -1.71 2.80
N VAL A 53 9.11 -0.72 3.16
CA VAL A 53 9.21 0.68 2.75
C VAL A 53 8.77 1.58 3.89
N SER A 54 9.47 2.71 4.05
CA SER A 54 9.13 3.80 4.97
C SER A 54 9.06 5.13 4.22
N TYR A 55 8.08 5.94 4.57
CA TYR A 55 7.90 7.30 4.10
C TYR A 55 7.92 8.23 5.33
N GLU A 56 8.82 9.21 5.30
CA GLU A 56 8.83 10.31 6.26
C GLU A 56 8.28 11.55 5.56
N TYR A 57 7.31 12.20 6.20
CA TYR A 57 6.71 13.42 5.70
C TYR A 57 7.09 14.60 6.60
N ASP A 58 7.54 15.69 5.99
CA ASP A 58 7.61 16.97 6.70
C ASP A 58 6.22 17.64 6.82
N ALA A 59 6.15 18.81 7.47
CA ALA A 59 4.89 19.52 7.70
C ALA A 59 4.14 19.94 6.42
N TRP A 60 4.77 19.81 5.25
CA TRP A 60 4.20 20.12 3.94
C TRP A 60 3.98 18.88 3.05
N GLY A 61 4.25 17.67 3.57
CA GLY A 61 3.99 16.42 2.88
C GLY A 61 5.06 16.01 1.86
N SER A 62 6.27 16.58 1.96
CA SER A 62 7.47 16.09 1.25
C SER A 62 8.13 14.94 1.99
#